data_AF-W1YSJ4-F1
#
_entry.id   AF-W1YSJ4-F1
#
_cell.length_a   1.000
_cell.length_b   1.000
_cell.length_c   1.000
_cell.angle_alpha   90.00
_cell.angle_beta   90.00
_cell.angle_gamma   90.00
#
_symmetry.space_group_name_H-M   'P 1'
#
loop_
_entity.id
_entity.type
_entity.pdbx_description
1 polymer ?
#
loop_
_entity_poly.entity_id
_entity_poly.type
_entity_poly.pdbx_seq_one_letter_code
_entity_poly.pdbx_strand_id
1 'polypeptide(L)'
;IYNRIRALTVYGFSTENWKRPEQEVSLLMALIKEYLNNNVKYMHEHNVRIRFIGYIGALSEELQKIIRDAELLTQNNTGLTLQLALNYGGRDEIVRTI
;
A
#
# COMPACT_ATOMS: atom_id res chain seq x y z
N ILE A 1 -29.04 6.76 0.92
CA ILE A 1 -28.33 6.02 -0.15
C ILE A 1 -26.98 5.60 0.43
N TYR A 2 -26.83 4.37 0.88
CA TYR A 2 -25.53 3.87 1.37
C TYR A 2 -24.68 3.53 0.14
N ASN A 3 -23.73 4.41 -0.22
CA ASN A 3 -22.79 4.12 -1.29
C ASN A 3 -21.88 2.95 -0.88
N ARG A 4 -22.15 1.75 -1.42
CA ARG A 4 -21.30 0.58 -1.24
C ARG A 4 -20.08 0.68 -2.16
N ILE A 5 -19.04 1.37 -1.70
CA ILE A 5 -17.75 1.37 -2.39
C ILE A 5 -17.15 -0.03 -2.31
N ARG A 6 -16.87 -0.64 -3.46
CA ARG A 6 -16.28 -1.99 -3.56
C ARG A 6 -14.76 -1.95 -3.52
N ALA A 7 -14.16 -0.91 -4.06
CA ALA A 7 -12.72 -0.72 -4.11
C ALA A 7 -12.36 0.75 -3.91
N LEU A 8 -11.29 1.00 -3.18
CA LEU A 8 -10.69 2.31 -2.97
C LEU A 8 -9.18 2.18 -3.23
N THR A 9 -8.67 2.92 -4.20
CA THR A 9 -7.23 3.01 -4.46
C THR A 9 -6.71 4.34 -3.93
N VAL A 10 -5.71 4.28 -3.05
CA VAL A 10 -5.04 5.46 -2.47
C VAL A 10 -3.63 5.54 -3.03
N TYR A 11 -3.28 6.71 -3.55
CA TYR A 11 -1.94 6.97 -4.03
C TYR A 11 -1.03 7.39 -2.87
N GLY A 12 -0.24 6.44 -2.36
CA GLY A 12 0.55 6.62 -1.15
C GLY A 12 1.98 7.10 -1.41
N PHE A 13 2.62 6.64 -2.48
CA PHE A 13 3.99 7.05 -2.83
C PHE A 13 4.31 6.77 -4.30
N SER A 14 4.83 7.77 -5.04
CA SER A 14 5.20 7.64 -6.46
C SER A 14 6.69 7.40 -6.69
N THR A 15 7.08 6.95 -7.90
CA THR A 15 8.49 6.82 -8.27
C THR A 15 9.20 8.19 -8.33
N GLU A 16 8.48 9.27 -8.57
CA GLU A 16 8.99 10.65 -8.54
C GLU A 16 9.18 11.16 -7.11
N ASN A 17 8.56 10.55 -6.10
CA ASN A 17 8.77 10.94 -4.71
C ASN A 17 10.20 10.63 -4.22
N TRP A 18 10.93 9.73 -4.89
CA TRP A 18 12.36 9.53 -4.65
C TRP A 18 13.23 10.75 -4.96
N LYS A 19 12.73 11.73 -5.72
CA LYS A 19 13.45 12.98 -6.03
C LYS A 19 13.37 14.02 -4.91
N ARG A 20 12.56 13.76 -3.87
CA ARG A 20 12.42 14.64 -2.71
C ARG A 20 13.62 14.50 -1.76
N PRO A 21 13.84 15.45 -0.83
CA PRO A 21 14.90 15.33 0.17
C PRO A 21 14.83 14.01 0.95
N GLU A 22 15.98 13.43 1.26
CA GLU A 22 16.10 12.12 1.93
C GLU A 22 15.33 12.05 3.26
N GLN A 23 15.35 13.15 4.04
CA GLN A 23 14.60 13.21 5.29
C GLN A 23 13.09 13.12 5.07
N GLU A 24 12.58 13.72 4.00
CA GLU A 24 11.16 13.67 3.66
C GLU A 24 10.75 12.27 3.19
N VAL A 25 11.57 11.64 2.34
CA VAL A 25 11.34 10.25 1.90
C VAL A 25 11.32 9.31 3.10
N SER A 26 12.29 9.45 4.02
CA SER A 26 12.38 8.64 5.23
C SER A 26 11.16 8.82 6.14
N LEU A 27 10.68 10.06 6.29
CA LEU A 27 9.46 10.36 7.05
C LEU A 27 8.22 9.70 6.42
N LEU A 28 8.06 9.79 5.09
CA LEU A 28 6.95 9.15 4.39
C LEU A 28 6.95 7.64 4.57
N MET A 29 8.12 6.99 4.48
CA MET A 29 8.25 5.55 4.73
C MET A 29 7.90 5.18 6.18
N ALA A 30 8.33 5.99 7.15
CA ALA A 30 7.98 5.80 8.55
C ALA A 30 6.47 5.91 8.80
N LEU A 31 5.80 6.90 8.18
CA LEU A 31 4.35 7.08 8.27
C LEU A 31 3.57 5.90 7.65
N ILE A 32 4.01 5.40 6.50
CA ILE A 32 3.39 4.22 5.87
C ILE A 32 3.54 3.00 6.80
N LYS A 33 4.74 2.78 7.34
CA LYS A 33 5.02 1.69 8.26
C LYS A 33 4.14 1.76 9.51
N GLU A 34 4.07 2.92 10.15
CA GLU A 34 3.26 3.16 11.34
C GLU A 34 1.77 2.92 11.06
N TYR A 35 1.27 3.45 9.94
CA TYR A 35 -0.11 3.26 9.53
C TYR A 35 -0.46 1.77 9.37
N LEU A 36 0.37 0.99 8.68
CA LEU A 36 0.13 -0.43 8.47
C LEU A 36 0.15 -1.21 9.78
N ASN A 37 1.14 -0.97 10.65
CA ASN A 37 1.24 -1.65 11.94
C ASN A 37 0.02 -1.40 12.84
N ASN A 38 -0.52 -0.18 12.82
CA ASN A 38 -1.61 0.20 13.70
C ASN A 38 -2.99 -0.21 13.16
N ASN A 39 -3.17 -0.29 11.84
CA ASN A 39 -4.51 -0.38 11.25
C ASN A 39 -4.84 -1.73 10.60
N VAL A 40 -3.86 -2.56 10.24
CA VAL A 40 -4.10 -3.81 9.48
C VAL A 40 -5.02 -4.77 10.24
N LYS A 41 -4.86 -4.94 11.55
CA LYS A 41 -5.75 -5.81 12.36
C LYS A 41 -7.18 -5.27 12.39
N TYR A 42 -7.32 -3.97 12.64
CA TYR A 42 -8.63 -3.30 12.62
C TYR A 42 -9.32 -3.46 11.26
N MET A 43 -8.59 -3.26 10.15
CA MET A 43 -9.12 -3.48 8.80
C MET A 43 -9.53 -4.94 8.57
N HIS A 44 -8.74 -5.89 9.07
CA HIS A 44 -9.06 -7.30 8.97
C HIS A 44 -10.38 -7.64 9.68
N GLU A 45 -10.55 -7.16 10.91
CA GLU A 45 -11.77 -7.32 11.73
C GLU A 45 -13.01 -6.70 11.05
N HIS A 46 -12.81 -5.66 10.24
CA HIS A 46 -13.89 -5.00 9.47
C HIS A 46 -14.03 -5.54 8.04
N ASN A 47 -13.49 -6.74 7.76
CA ASN A 47 -13.60 -7.43 6.48
C ASN A 47 -13.06 -6.60 5.28
N VAL A 48 -12.05 -5.75 5.51
CA VAL A 48 -11.36 -5.01 4.44
C VAL A 48 -10.23 -5.88 3.89
N ARG A 49 -10.17 -6.01 2.57
CA ARG A 49 -9.06 -6.66 1.86
C ARG A 49 -8.03 -5.62 1.46
N ILE A 50 -6.80 -5.75 1.94
CA ILE A 50 -5.72 -4.83 1.60
C ILE A 50 -4.92 -5.42 0.42
N ARG A 51 -4.56 -4.56 -0.53
CA ARG A 51 -3.67 -4.90 -1.65
C ARG A 51 -2.67 -3.79 -1.88
N PHE A 52 -1.52 -4.12 -2.43
CA PHE A 52 -0.52 -3.12 -2.83
C PHE A 52 -0.25 -3.20 -4.33
N ILE A 53 0.03 -2.04 -4.93
CA ILE A 53 0.47 -1.91 -6.33
C ILE A 53 1.69 -1.00 -6.41
N GLY A 54 2.51 -1.21 -7.43
CA GLY A 54 3.80 -0.54 -7.61
C GLY A 54 4.99 -1.41 -7.23
N TYR A 55 6.20 -0.84 -7.26
CA TYR A 55 7.42 -1.61 -7.07
C TYR A 55 7.88 -1.65 -5.61
N ILE A 56 7.36 -2.64 -4.89
CA ILE A 56 7.66 -2.85 -3.46
C ILE A 56 9.14 -3.20 -3.20
N GLY A 57 9.86 -3.73 -4.19
CA GLY A 57 11.27 -4.11 -4.06
C GLY A 57 12.23 -2.95 -3.80
N ALA A 58 11.83 -1.69 -4.04
CA ALA A 58 12.64 -0.52 -3.68
C ALA A 58 12.45 -0.05 -2.23
N LEU A 59 11.49 -0.63 -1.50
CA LEU A 59 11.24 -0.29 -0.09
C LEU A 59 12.17 -1.09 0.82
N SER A 60 12.33 -0.67 2.08
CA SER A 60 13.12 -1.42 3.06
C SER A 60 12.57 -2.84 3.27
N GLU A 61 13.43 -3.82 3.52
CA GLU A 61 13.02 -5.22 3.73
C GLU A 61 11.95 -5.39 4.81
N GLU A 62 12.06 -4.57 5.86
CA GLU A 62 11.09 -4.52 6.94
C GLU A 62 9.70 -4.08 6.44
N LEU A 63 9.63 -2.99 5.65
CA LEU A 63 8.36 -2.53 5.09
C LEU A 63 7.81 -3.54 4.08
N GLN A 64 8.67 -4.17 3.28
CA GLN A 64 8.24 -5.26 2.39
C GLN A 64 7.63 -6.42 3.18
N LYS A 65 8.19 -6.79 4.33
CA LYS A 65 7.64 -7.83 5.20
C LYS A 65 6.26 -7.43 5.74
N ILE A 66 6.11 -6.20 6.25
CA ILE A 66 4.83 -5.69 6.75
C ILE A 66 3.76 -5.71 5.67
N ILE A 67 4.12 -5.30 4.45
CA ILE A 67 3.24 -5.33 3.28
C ILE A 67 2.76 -6.77 2.99
N ARG A 68 3.69 -7.73 2.91
CA ARG A 68 3.36 -9.14 2.67
C ARG A 68 2.46 -9.72 3.76
N ASP A 69 2.76 -9.42 5.01
CA ASP A 69 1.99 -9.91 6.16
C ASP A 69 0.56 -9.33 6.14
N ALA A 70 0.39 -8.07 5.76
CA ALA A 70 -0.91 -7.41 5.63
C ALA A 70 -1.78 -7.99 4.50
N GLU A 71 -1.18 -8.24 3.32
CA GLU A 71 -1.90 -8.90 2.21
C GLU A 71 -2.31 -10.32 2.60
N LEU A 72 -1.40 -11.09 3.21
CA LEU A 72 -1.67 -12.46 3.62
C LEU A 72 -2.79 -12.55 4.65
N LEU A 73 -2.77 -11.68 5.67
CA LEU A 73 -3.80 -11.64 6.71
C LEU A 73 -5.19 -11.30 6.14
N THR A 74 -5.25 -10.39 5.16
CA THR A 74 -6.53 -9.87 4.63
C THR A 74 -6.98 -10.51 3.33
N GLN A 75 -6.23 -11.48 2.77
CA GLN A 75 -6.48 -12.03 1.43
C GLN A 75 -7.89 -12.62 1.22
N ASN A 76 -8.48 -13.18 2.28
CA ASN A 76 -9.78 -13.83 2.25
C ASN A 76 -10.94 -12.88 2.56
N ASN A 77 -10.65 -11.61 2.85
CA ASN A 77 -11.67 -10.62 3.13
C ASN A 77 -12.45 -10.26 1.86
N THR A 78 -13.75 -10.04 2.01
CA THR A 78 -14.72 -9.90 0.90
C THR A 78 -15.44 -8.55 0.87
N GLY A 79 -15.15 -7.68 1.85
CA GLY A 79 -15.69 -6.32 1.94
C GLY A 79 -14.99 -5.35 0.99
N LEU A 80 -14.67 -4.15 1.50
CA LEU A 80 -13.95 -3.14 0.72
C LEU A 80 -12.56 -3.66 0.35
N THR A 81 -12.17 -3.53 -0.91
CA THR A 81 -10.75 -3.66 -1.30
C THR A 81 -10.06 -2.31 -1.18
N LEU A 82 -9.15 -2.17 -0.22
CA LEU A 82 -8.27 -1.02 -0.09
C LEU A 82 -6.96 -1.32 -0.82
N GLN A 83 -6.67 -0.58 -1.88
CA GLN A 83 -5.45 -0.72 -2.65
C GLN A 83 -4.52 0.47 -2.40
N LEU A 84 -3.30 0.19 -1.94
CA LEU A 84 -2.28 1.20 -1.68
C LEU A 84 -1.25 1.18 -2.82
N ALA A 85 -1.16 2.28 -3.55
CA ALA A 85 -0.15 2.45 -4.59
C ALA A 85 1.13 3.02 -3.98
N LEU A 86 2.15 2.17 -3.85
CA LEU A 86 3.43 2.45 -3.23
C LEU A 86 4.57 2.25 -4.22
N ASN A 87 5.45 3.24 -4.32
CA ASN A 87 6.47 3.29 -5.36
C ASN A 87 5.87 2.98 -6.74
N TYR A 88 4.73 3.62 -7.01
CA TYR A 88 3.93 3.40 -8.19
C TYR A 88 4.17 4.53 -9.20
N GLY A 89 4.44 4.16 -10.45
CA GLY A 89 4.45 5.07 -11.59
C GLY A 89 3.72 4.38 -12.73
N GLY A 90 2.66 4.99 -13.28
CA GLY A 90 1.81 4.32 -14.28
C GLY A 90 2.57 3.89 -15.54
N ARG A 91 3.61 4.64 -15.93
CA ARG A 91 4.53 4.26 -17.02
C ARG A 91 5.42 3.08 -16.63
N ASP A 92 5.93 3.08 -15.41
CA ASP A 92 6.77 2.02 -14.88
C ASP A 92 6.00 0.70 -14.71
N GLU A 93 4.71 0.76 -14.39
CA GLU A 93 3.84 -0.43 -14.34
C GLU A 93 3.62 -1.04 -15.72
N ILE A 94 3.34 -0.21 -16.73
CA ILE A 94 3.18 -0.67 -18.13
C ILE A 94 4.46 -1.36 -18.60
N VAL A 95 5.64 -0.80 -18.33
CA VAL A 95 6.94 -1.38 -18.74
C VAL A 95 7.22 -2.71 -18.05
N ARG A 96 6.81 -2.91 -16.79
CA ARG A 96 7.06 -4.17 -16.05
C ARG A 96 6.12 -5.31 -16.43
N THR A 97 5.01 -5.00 -17.09
CA THR A 97 3.94 -5.97 -17.43
C THR A 97 4.16 -6.60 -18.82
N ILE A 98 5.19 -6.19 -19.56
CA ILE A 98 5.62 -6.76 -20.85
C ILE A 98 6.80 -7.70 -20.61
#